data_AF-A0A356KQM8-F1
#
_entry.id   AF-A0A356KQM8-F1
#
_cell.length_a   1.000
_cell.length_b   1.000
_cell.length_c   1.000
_cell.angle_alpha   90.00
_cell.angle_beta   90.00
_cell.angle_gamma   90.00
#
_symmetry.space_group_name_H-M   'P 1'
#
loop_
_entity.id
_entity.type
_entity.pdbx_description
1 polymer ?
#
loop_
_entity_poly.entity_id
_entity_poly.type
_entity_poly.pdbx_seq_one_letter_code
_entity_poly.pdbx_strand_id
1 'polypeptide(L)' 'MHFPHTVCWAFANEPRGSDARMAELLAPFAGQAFRVLRLLYAARIEAPRRGPKREPRFGRRA' A
#
# COMPACT_ATOMS: atom_id res chain seq x y z
N MET A 1 -1.60 7.09 1.90
CA MET A 1 -0.59 6.04 1.66
C MET A 1 -0.26 5.38 2.98
N HIS A 2 -0.28 4.05 3.05
CA HIS A 2 0.22 3.30 4.20
C HIS A 2 1.48 2.56 3.74
N PHE A 3 2.63 2.85 4.37
CA PHE A 3 3.93 2.38 3.89
C PHE A 3 4.03 0.85 3.78
N PRO A 4 3.59 0.04 4.78
CA PRO A 4 3.57 -1.42 4.67
C PRO A 4 2.86 -1.96 3.44
N HIS A 5 1.64 -1.52 3.17
CA HIS A 5 0.91 -1.95 1.97
C HIS A 5 1.62 -1.56 0.69
N THR A 6 2.21 -0.36 0.67
CA THR A 6 2.90 0.15 -0.52
C THR A 6 4.19 -0.61 -0.78
N VAL A 7 4.97 -0.89 0.26
CA VAL A 7 6.21 -1.67 0.16
C VAL A 7 5.91 -3.13 -0.21
N CYS A 8 4.94 -3.77 0.45
CA CYS A 8 4.56 -5.15 0.14
C CYS A 8 3.99 -5.28 -1.27
N TRP A 9 3.24 -4.28 -1.74
CA TRP A 9 2.79 -4.22 -3.12
C TRP A 9 3.95 -4.05 -4.10
N ALA A 10 4.85 -3.09 -3.85
CA ALA A 10 5.95 -2.78 -4.76
C ALA A 10 6.96 -3.93 -4.91
N PHE A 11 7.27 -4.63 -3.81
CA PHE A 11 8.33 -5.65 -3.80
C PHE A 11 7.82 -7.09 -3.90
N ALA A 12 6.60 -7.36 -3.45
CA ALA A 12 6.05 -8.71 -3.39
C ALA A 12 4.69 -8.86 -4.10
N ASN A 13 4.17 -7.80 -4.73
CA ASN A 13 2.83 -7.76 -5.33
C ASN A 13 1.73 -8.14 -4.31
N GLU A 14 1.99 -7.90 -3.03
CA GLU A 14 1.10 -8.19 -1.91
C GLU A 14 0.27 -6.93 -1.61
N PRO A 15 -1.05 -6.91 -1.89
CA PRO A 15 -1.88 -5.71 -1.72
C PRO A 15 -2.09 -5.33 -0.25
N ARG A 16 -1.76 -6.22 0.68
CA ARG A 16 -1.79 -6.00 2.14
C ARG A 16 -0.49 -6.49 2.73
N GLY A 17 0.02 -5.71 3.66
CA GLY A 17 1.32 -5.90 4.28
C GLY A 17 1.28 -5.41 5.71
N SER A 18 1.97 -6.12 6.60
CA SER A 18 2.19 -5.69 7.98
C SER A 18 3.52 -4.95 8.11
N ASP A 19 3.74 -4.28 9.24
CA ASP A 19 5.04 -3.67 9.55
C ASP A 19 6.16 -4.72 9.61
N ALA A 20 5.86 -5.93 10.10
CA ALA A 20 6.81 -7.05 10.12
C ALA A 20 7.20 -7.48 8.70
N ARG A 21 6.21 -7.65 7.81
CA ARG A 21 6.45 -8.00 6.40
C ARG A 21 7.23 -6.90 5.67
N MET A 22 6.89 -5.63 5.96
CA MET A 22 7.66 -4.49 5.46
C MET A 22 9.11 -4.52 5.94
N ALA A 23 9.37 -4.84 7.19
CA ALA A 23 10.72 -4.94 7.74
C ALA A 23 11.54 -6.05 7.07
N GLU A 24 10.94 -7.23 6.82
CA GLU A 24 11.58 -8.31 6.06
C GLU A 24 11.98 -7.85 4.65
N LEU A 25 11.06 -7.21 3.93
CA LEU A 25 11.29 -6.73 2.57
C LEU A 25 12.33 -5.60 2.50
N LEU A 26 12.43 -4.78 3.55
CA LEU A 26 13.40 -3.69 3.65
C LEU A 26 14.74 -4.10 4.27
N ALA A 27 14.89 -5.33 4.75
CA ALA A 27 16.13 -5.82 5.36
C ALA A 27 17.37 -5.63 4.46
N PRO A 28 17.31 -5.87 3.13
CA PRO A 28 18.44 -5.61 2.23
C PRO A 28 18.83 -4.13 2.10
N PHE A 29 17.93 -3.21 2.46
CA PHE A 29 18.11 -1.76 2.39
C PHE A 29 18.22 -1.13 3.78
N ALA A 30 18.71 -1.87 4.79
CA ALA A 30 18.90 -1.38 6.14
C ALA A 30 19.69 -0.05 6.14
N GLY A 31 19.22 0.94 6.92
CA GLY A 31 19.77 2.30 6.93
C GLY A 31 19.35 3.19 5.74
N GLN A 32 18.72 2.63 4.72
CA GLN A 32 18.21 3.35 3.55
C GLN A 32 16.69 3.25 3.37
N ALA A 33 15.97 2.64 4.32
CA ALA A 33 14.52 2.46 4.28
C ALA A 33 13.76 3.75 3.91
N PHE A 34 14.14 4.89 4.48
CA PHE A 34 13.49 6.16 4.16
C PHE A 34 13.72 6.61 2.70
N ARG A 35 14.89 6.32 2.12
CA ARG A 35 15.17 6.58 0.71
C ARG A 35 14.26 5.73 -0.18
N VAL A 36 14.08 4.45 0.15
CA VAL A 36 13.16 3.54 -0.57
C VAL A 36 11.74 4.08 -0.53
N LEU A 37 11.22 4.44 0.65
CA LEU A 37 9.88 5.01 0.78
C LEU A 37 9.69 6.29 -0.03
N ARG A 38 10.70 7.17 -0.06
CA ARG A 38 10.67 8.42 -0.83
C ARG A 38 10.66 8.17 -2.34
N LEU A 39 11.42 7.18 -2.81
CA LEU A 39 11.41 6.76 -4.22
C LEU A 39 10.06 6.15 -4.62
N LEU A 40 9.50 5.26 -3.80
CA LEU A 40 8.16 4.70 -4.03
C LEU A 40 7.09 5.80 -4.10
N TYR A 41 7.16 6.78 -3.20
CA TYR A 41 6.26 7.94 -3.20
C TYR A 41 6.41 8.78 -4.47
N ALA A 42 7.64 9.08 -4.87
CA ALA A 42 7.93 9.85 -6.09
C ALA A 42 7.48 9.11 -7.36
N ALA A 43 7.61 7.79 -7.39
CA ALA A 43 7.16 6.92 -8.48
C ALA A 43 5.62 6.72 -8.49
N ARG A 44 4.90 7.25 -7.50
CA ARG A 44 3.44 7.10 -7.34
C ARG A 44 3.00 5.62 -7.32
N ILE A 45 3.85 4.75 -6.80
CA ILE A 45 3.53 3.34 -6.59
C ILE A 45 2.64 3.25 -5.35
N GLU A 46 1.43 2.72 -5.50
CA GLU A 46 0.48 2.52 -4.42
C GLU A 46 -0.22 1.17 -4.57
N ALA A 47 -0.53 0.52 -3.45
CA ALA A 47 -1.33 -0.71 -3.44
C ALA A 47 -2.75 -0.44 -3.99
N PRO A 48 -3.38 -1.41 -4.69
CA PRO A 48 -4.72 -1.26 -5.23
C PRO A 48 -5.72 -0.87 -4.13
N ARG A 49 -6.50 0.18 -4.38
CA ARG A 49 -7.60 0.56 -3.49
C ARG A 49 -8.73 -0.46 -3.68
N ARG A 50 -9.27 -1.03 -2.59
CA ARG A 50 -10.52 -1.79 -2.70
C ARG A 50 -11.64 -0.86 -3.19
N GLY A 51 -12.50 -1.41 -4.04
CA GLY A 51 -13.56 -0.73 -4.80
C GLY A 51 -14.57 0.06 -3.95
N PRO A 52 -15.60 0.63 -4.59
CA PRO A 52 -16.43 1.68 -4.02
C PRO A 52 -16.99 1.29 -2.65
N LYS A 53 -16.69 2.12 -1.65
CA LYS A 53 -17.21 1.98 -0.29
C LYS A 53 -18.67 2.44 -0.30
N ARG A 54 -19.58 1.50 -0.57
CA ARG A 54 -21.06 1.61 -0.66
C ARG A 54 -21.57 1.69 -2.10
N GLU A 55 -22.51 0.80 -2.43
CA GLU A 55 -23.49 1.07 -3.49
C GLU A 55 -24.30 2.33 -3.13
N PRO A 56 -24.66 3.19 -4.09
CA PRO A 56 -25.65 4.23 -3.86
C PRO A 56 -26.95 3.53 -3.43
N ARG A 57 -27.37 3.75 -2.19
CA ARG A 57 -28.67 3.27 -1.71
C ARG A 57 -29.73 4.12 -2.40
N PHE A 58 -30.18 3.72 -3.59
CA PHE A 58 -31.38 4.27 -4.19
C PHE A 58 -32.56 3.85 -3.31
N GLY A 59 -32.98 4.74 -2.41
CA GLY A 59 -34.21 4.59 -1.65
C GLY A 59 -35.38 4.63 -2.62
N ARG A 60 -36.13 3.52 -2.71
CA ARG A 60 -37.43 3.52 -3.38
C ARG A 60 -38.33 4.53 -2.67
N ARG A 61 -38.66 5.62 -3.36
CA ARG A 61 -39.85 6.41 -3.04
C ARG A 61 -41.05 5.63 -3.57
N ALA A 62 -41.86 5.11 -2.65
CA ALA A 62 -43.25 4.74 -2.89
C ALA A 62 -44.12 5.89 -2.41
#